data_AF-A0A7R9ZGU7-F1
#
_entry.id   AF-A0A7R9ZGU7-F1
#
_cell.length_a   1.000
_cell.length_b   1.000
_cell.length_c   1.000
_cell.angle_alpha   90.00
_cell.angle_beta   90.00
_cell.angle_gamma   90.00
#
_symmetry.space_group_name_H-M   'P 1'
#
loop_
_entity.id
_entity.type
_entity.pdbx_description
1 polymer ?
#
loop_
_entity_poly.entity_id
_entity_poly.type
_entity_poly.pdbx_seq_one_letter_code
_entity_poly.pdbx_strand_id
1 'polypeptide(L)'
;GVLLVMERKAEDVDKFVAVATRCFKEGKLEKESVIKGLNDPLEFLSDIEIDAPLAGSHLAVVVAEFVKAEALTLDFLLSAPEYFRTDGRPAHFAAKVLKKIGGDAAELASNLDVVEKLMTDDDKEAHSSAKELVASL
;
A
#
# COMPACT_ATOMS: atom_id res chain seq x y z
N GLY A 1 -15.46 2.11 4.82
CA GLY A 1 -14.20 2.65 4.26
C GLY A 1 -13.09 1.64 4.45
N VAL A 2 -11.92 1.90 3.88
CA VAL A 2 -10.76 0.98 3.96
C VAL A 2 -10.39 0.66 5.41
N LEU A 3 -10.47 1.65 6.30
CA LEU A 3 -10.18 1.48 7.73
C LEU A 3 -10.94 0.31 8.37
N LEU A 4 -12.22 0.14 8.04
CA LEU A 4 -13.09 -0.88 8.65
C LEU A 4 -12.74 -2.32 8.25
N VAL A 5 -11.95 -2.52 7.18
CA VAL A 5 -11.57 -3.86 6.71
C VAL A 5 -10.18 -4.27 7.19
N MET A 6 -9.43 -3.39 7.86
CA MET A 6 -8.09 -3.70 8.39
C MET A 6 -8.12 -4.78 9.47
N GLU A 7 -9.17 -4.77 10.31
CA GLU A 7 -9.37 -5.74 11.40
C GLU A 7 -10.25 -6.93 11.00
N ARG A 8 -10.60 -7.06 9.71
CA ARG A 8 -11.48 -8.13 9.23
C ARG A 8 -10.69 -9.33 8.74
N LYS A 9 -11.41 -10.41 8.41
CA LYS A 9 -10.81 -11.59 7.79
C LYS A 9 -10.41 -11.27 6.35
N ALA A 10 -9.40 -11.98 5.83
CA ALA A 10 -8.96 -11.83 4.44
C ALA A 10 -10.12 -11.94 3.42
N GLU A 11 -11.06 -12.87 3.63
CA GLU A 11 -12.25 -13.01 2.77
C GLU A 11 -13.10 -11.74 2.70
N ASP A 12 -13.17 -10.96 3.78
CA ASP A 12 -13.93 -9.70 3.80
C ASP A 12 -13.15 -8.57 3.13
N VAL A 13 -11.82 -8.60 3.22
CA VAL A 13 -10.93 -7.70 2.46
C VAL A 13 -11.09 -7.96 0.97
N ASP A 14 -11.08 -9.22 0.53
CA ASP A 14 -11.26 -9.61 -0.87
C ASP A 14 -12.61 -9.14 -1.42
N LYS A 15 -13.70 -9.34 -0.66
CA LYS A 15 -15.04 -8.83 -1.02
C LYS A 15 -15.05 -7.31 -1.13
N PHE A 16 -14.43 -6.61 -0.19
CA PHE A 16 -14.35 -5.15 -0.20
C PHE A 16 -13.62 -4.65 -1.45
N VAL A 17 -12.46 -5.22 -1.76
CA VAL A 17 -11.68 -4.85 -2.94
C VAL A 17 -12.47 -5.11 -4.22
N ALA A 18 -13.14 -6.26 -4.33
CA ALA A 18 -13.96 -6.57 -5.51
C ALA A 18 -15.08 -5.54 -5.74
N VAL A 19 -15.74 -5.09 -4.67
CA VAL A 19 -16.78 -4.05 -4.76
C VAL A 19 -16.16 -2.69 -5.08
N ALA A 20 -15.10 -2.29 -4.39
CA ALA A 20 -14.46 -0.99 -4.55
C ALA A 20 -13.88 -0.80 -5.96
N THR A 21 -13.15 -1.80 -6.47
CA THR A 21 -12.60 -1.78 -7.83
C THR A 21 -13.70 -1.75 -8.89
N ARG A 22 -14.82 -2.45 -8.67
CA ARG A 22 -15.99 -2.37 -9.55
C ARG A 22 -16.62 -0.98 -9.54
N CYS A 23 -16.81 -0.39 -8.37
CA CYS A 23 -17.33 0.97 -8.25
C CYS A 23 -16.43 1.99 -8.97
N PHE A 24 -15.11 1.83 -8.87
CA PHE A 24 -14.15 2.64 -9.61
C PHE A 24 -14.30 2.47 -11.13
N LYS A 25 -14.31 1.23 -11.63
CA LYS A 25 -14.46 0.92 -13.06
C LYS A 25 -15.80 1.40 -13.65
N GLU A 26 -16.86 1.41 -12.84
CA GLU A 26 -18.19 1.94 -13.22
C GLU A 26 -18.29 3.47 -13.07
N GLY A 27 -17.21 4.18 -12.70
CA GLY A 27 -17.20 5.64 -12.54
C GLY A 27 -17.98 6.14 -11.33
N LYS A 28 -18.33 5.25 -10.39
CA LYS A 28 -19.05 5.59 -9.14
C LYS A 28 -18.10 6.06 -8.03
N LEU A 29 -16.80 5.83 -8.20
CA LEU A 29 -15.77 6.22 -7.26
C LEU A 29 -14.66 6.93 -8.05
N GLU A 30 -14.37 8.18 -7.66
CA GLU A 30 -13.31 9.00 -8.27
C GLU A 30 -11.93 8.65 -7.69
N LYS A 31 -10.86 8.88 -8.46
CA LYS A 31 -9.48 8.60 -8.04
C LYS A 31 -9.12 9.35 -6.75
N GLU A 32 -9.52 10.62 -6.67
CA GLU A 32 -9.31 11.48 -5.51
C GLU A 32 -10.00 10.92 -4.26
N SER A 33 -11.16 10.28 -4.45
CA SER A 33 -11.89 9.64 -3.35
C SER A 33 -11.19 8.36 -2.87
N VAL A 34 -10.55 7.61 -3.78
CA VAL A 34 -9.72 6.45 -3.43
C VAL A 34 -8.52 6.89 -2.58
N ILE A 35 -7.79 7.92 -3.02
CA ILE A 35 -6.61 8.44 -2.30
C ILE A 35 -7.02 8.94 -0.92
N LYS A 36 -8.06 9.79 -0.83
CA LYS A 36 -8.57 10.28 0.47
C LYS A 36 -8.98 9.15 1.40
N GLY A 37 -9.57 8.08 0.88
CA GLY A 37 -9.98 6.91 1.66
C GLY A 37 -8.82 6.07 2.21
N LEU A 38 -7.58 6.31 1.76
CA LEU A 38 -6.36 5.65 2.24
C LEU A 38 -5.60 6.46 3.29
N ASN A 39 -5.92 7.74 3.50
CA ASN A 39 -5.22 8.58 4.46
C ASN A 39 -5.36 8.06 5.90
N ASP A 40 -6.58 7.86 6.41
CA ASP A 40 -6.76 7.39 7.80
C ASP A 40 -6.14 6.01 8.03
N PRO A 41 -6.32 4.99 7.15
CA PRO A 41 -5.63 3.71 7.32
C PRO A 41 -4.11 3.81 7.32
N LEU A 42 -3.52 4.73 6.55
CA LEU A 42 -2.07 4.94 6.54
C LEU A 42 -1.60 5.66 7.81
N GLU A 43 -2.30 6.73 8.21
CA GLU A 43 -2.00 7.52 9.40
C GLU A 43 -2.05 6.66 10.67
N PHE A 44 -3.05 5.78 10.80
CA PHE A 44 -3.24 4.97 12.01
C PHE A 44 -2.70 3.55 11.88
N LEU A 45 -1.92 3.23 10.85
CA LEU A 45 -1.56 1.83 10.55
C LEU A 45 -0.84 1.15 11.72
N SER A 46 0.17 1.81 12.29
CA SER A 46 0.96 1.26 13.39
C SER A 46 0.11 1.00 14.63
N ASP A 47 -0.84 1.89 14.93
CA ASP A 47 -1.77 1.73 16.06
C ASP A 47 -2.72 0.56 15.82
N ILE A 48 -3.27 0.44 14.60
CA ILE A 48 -4.17 -0.66 14.23
C ILE A 48 -3.41 -2.00 14.29
N GLU A 49 -2.13 -2.04 13.92
CA GLU A 49 -1.32 -3.26 13.97
C GLU A 49 -1.10 -3.80 15.38
N ILE A 50 -1.24 -2.98 16.43
CA ILE A 50 -1.18 -3.41 17.83
C ILE A 50 -2.32 -4.40 18.13
N ASP A 51 -3.53 -4.06 17.71
CA ASP A 51 -4.73 -4.87 17.96
C ASP A 51 -4.99 -5.89 16.84
N ALA A 52 -4.57 -5.58 15.61
CA ALA A 52 -4.75 -6.40 14.42
C ALA A 52 -3.43 -6.52 13.63
N PRO A 53 -2.54 -7.47 13.96
CA PRO A 53 -1.21 -7.61 13.35
C PRO A 53 -1.18 -7.82 11.83
N LEU A 54 -2.32 -8.17 11.23
CA LEU A 54 -2.47 -8.36 9.78
C LEU A 54 -2.89 -7.08 9.04
N ALA A 55 -3.16 -5.97 9.74
CA ALA A 55 -3.66 -4.73 9.16
C ALA A 55 -2.77 -4.21 8.03
N GLY A 56 -1.44 -4.14 8.21
CA GLY A 56 -0.52 -3.74 7.14
C GLY A 56 -0.52 -4.69 5.95
N SER A 57 -0.74 -6.00 6.17
CA SER A 57 -0.91 -6.94 5.06
C SER A 57 -2.23 -6.73 4.33
N HIS A 58 -3.33 -6.46 5.05
CA HIS A 58 -4.63 -6.17 4.45
C HIS A 58 -4.59 -4.86 3.65
N LEU A 59 -4.01 -3.80 4.22
CA LEU A 59 -3.86 -2.52 3.53
C LEU A 59 -3.00 -2.69 2.27
N ALA A 60 -1.90 -3.45 2.34
CA ALA A 60 -1.06 -3.72 1.18
C ALA A 60 -1.81 -4.44 0.06
N VAL A 61 -2.72 -5.38 0.40
CA VAL A 61 -3.60 -6.04 -0.58
C VAL A 61 -4.56 -5.02 -1.22
N VAL A 62 -5.22 -4.18 -0.41
CA VAL A 62 -6.14 -3.15 -0.92
C VAL A 62 -5.42 -2.20 -1.89
N VAL A 63 -4.25 -1.68 -1.50
CA VAL A 63 -3.46 -0.77 -2.33
C VAL A 63 -2.99 -1.48 -3.61
N ALA A 64 -2.49 -2.71 -3.52
CA ALA A 64 -2.05 -3.48 -4.69
C ALA A 64 -3.17 -3.66 -5.72
N GLU A 65 -4.39 -3.97 -5.27
CA GLU A 65 -5.53 -4.18 -6.15
C GLU A 65 -6.06 -2.87 -6.76
N PHE A 66 -5.96 -1.76 -6.03
CA PHE A 66 -6.24 -0.44 -6.60
C PHE A 66 -5.21 -0.01 -7.64
N VAL A 67 -3.92 -0.33 -7.45
CA VAL A 67 -2.88 -0.11 -8.46
C VAL A 67 -3.15 -0.95 -9.71
N LYS A 68 -3.45 -2.25 -9.55
CA LYS A 68 -3.82 -3.13 -10.68
C LYS A 68 -5.06 -2.65 -11.43
N ALA A 69 -6.00 -2.02 -10.73
CA ALA A 69 -7.21 -1.45 -11.34
C ALA A 69 -6.99 -0.05 -11.94
N GLU A 70 -5.76 0.48 -11.93
CA GLU A 70 -5.41 1.84 -12.36
C GLU A 70 -6.18 2.95 -11.63
N ALA A 71 -6.67 2.62 -10.42
CA ALA A 71 -7.38 3.54 -9.54
C ALA A 71 -6.41 4.49 -8.81
N LEU A 72 -5.18 4.05 -8.60
CA LEU A 72 -4.09 4.86 -8.06
C LEU A 72 -2.74 4.39 -8.60
N THR A 73 -1.74 5.26 -8.54
CA THR A 73 -0.33 4.97 -8.84
C THR A 73 0.47 4.97 -7.53
N LEU A 74 1.54 4.18 -7.46
CA LEU A 74 2.27 3.95 -6.19
C LEU A 74 2.90 5.22 -5.60
N ASP A 75 3.21 6.21 -6.43
CA ASP A 75 3.79 7.49 -6.05
C ASP A 75 2.91 8.31 -5.09
N PHE A 76 1.62 7.97 -4.92
CA PHE A 76 0.78 8.57 -3.89
C PHE A 76 1.37 8.43 -2.47
N LEU A 77 2.16 7.36 -2.22
CA LEU A 77 2.84 7.13 -0.95
C LEU A 77 3.87 8.22 -0.62
N LEU A 78 4.41 8.91 -1.63
CA LEU A 78 5.32 10.05 -1.43
C LEU A 78 4.60 11.25 -0.78
N SER A 79 3.28 11.32 -0.94
CA SER A 79 2.39 12.31 -0.32
C SER A 79 1.57 11.74 0.85
N ALA A 80 1.94 10.56 1.35
CA ALA A 80 1.24 9.94 2.47
C ALA A 80 1.30 10.82 3.74
N PRO A 81 0.35 10.60 4.68
CA PRO A 81 0.34 11.29 5.96
C PRO A 81 1.68 11.20 6.71
N GLU A 82 1.96 12.20 7.55
CA GLU A 82 3.28 12.37 8.17
C GLU A 82 3.66 11.19 9.05
N TYR A 83 2.74 10.70 9.87
CA TYR A 83 3.01 9.59 10.80
C TYR A 83 3.39 8.30 10.05
N PHE A 84 2.75 8.03 8.92
CA PHE A 84 3.12 6.92 8.06
C PHE A 84 4.55 7.07 7.50
N ARG A 85 4.93 8.29 7.12
CA ARG A 85 6.26 8.56 6.54
C ARG A 85 7.39 8.51 7.57
N THR A 86 7.12 8.80 8.85
CA THR A 86 8.12 8.77 9.92
C THR A 86 8.24 7.38 10.57
N ASP A 87 7.11 6.80 10.99
CA ASP A 87 7.09 5.62 11.86
C ASP A 87 6.49 4.39 11.17
N GLY A 88 5.76 4.59 10.07
CA GLY A 88 5.04 3.53 9.35
C GLY A 88 5.89 2.62 8.46
N ARG A 89 7.23 2.78 8.45
CA ARG A 89 8.17 2.04 7.58
C ARG A 89 7.72 2.05 6.10
N PRO A 90 7.64 3.24 5.48
CA PRO A 90 6.97 3.43 4.20
C PRO A 90 7.62 2.63 3.05
N ALA A 91 8.94 2.47 3.04
CA ALA A 91 9.65 1.64 2.06
C ALA A 91 9.25 0.17 2.13
N HIS A 92 9.27 -0.41 3.34
CA HIS A 92 8.82 -1.79 3.57
C HIS A 92 7.35 -1.99 3.18
N PHE A 93 6.49 -1.03 3.49
CA PHE A 93 5.08 -1.09 3.08
C PHE A 93 4.95 -1.06 1.55
N ALA A 94 5.62 -0.11 0.87
CA ALA A 94 5.60 0.01 -0.59
C ALA A 94 6.15 -1.27 -1.27
N ALA A 95 7.25 -1.82 -0.74
CA ALA A 95 7.82 -3.08 -1.21
C ALA A 95 6.85 -4.26 -1.01
N LYS A 96 6.12 -4.31 0.12
CA LYS A 96 5.07 -5.30 0.36
C LYS A 96 3.93 -5.16 -0.65
N VAL A 97 3.52 -3.93 -1.00
CA VAL A 97 2.54 -3.68 -2.07
C VAL A 97 3.04 -4.25 -3.40
N LEU A 98 4.28 -3.97 -3.79
CA LEU A 98 4.86 -4.51 -5.03
C LEU A 98 4.89 -6.04 -5.05
N LYS A 99 5.27 -6.67 -3.94
CA LYS A 99 5.23 -8.13 -3.80
C LYS A 99 3.82 -8.69 -3.96
N LYS A 100 2.77 -7.99 -3.50
CA LYS A 100 1.36 -8.37 -3.69
C LYS A 100 0.84 -8.10 -5.10
N ILE A 101 1.39 -7.10 -5.79
CA ILE A 101 1.09 -6.85 -7.19
C ILE A 101 1.61 -8.01 -8.04
N GLY A 102 2.89 -8.37 -7.86
CA GLY A 102 3.59 -9.41 -8.61
C GLY A 102 3.78 -9.07 -10.10
N GLY A 103 4.44 -9.98 -10.81
CA GLY A 103 4.70 -9.86 -12.26
C GLY A 103 5.47 -8.59 -12.65
N ASP A 104 5.31 -8.17 -13.91
CA ASP A 104 6.06 -7.05 -14.51
C ASP A 104 5.87 -5.73 -13.75
N ALA A 105 4.71 -5.53 -13.13
CA ALA A 105 4.41 -4.32 -12.38
C ALA A 105 5.24 -4.17 -11.10
N ALA A 106 5.70 -5.28 -10.51
CA ALA A 106 6.63 -5.25 -9.38
C ALA A 106 8.06 -4.85 -9.81
N GLU A 107 8.40 -5.03 -11.09
CA GLU A 107 9.72 -4.74 -11.65
C GLU A 107 9.78 -3.41 -12.41
N LEU A 108 8.64 -2.71 -12.57
CA LEU A 108 8.56 -1.41 -13.21
C LEU A 108 9.51 -0.41 -12.54
N ALA A 109 10.37 0.22 -13.33
CA ALA A 109 11.36 1.18 -12.84
C ALA A 109 10.70 2.35 -12.09
N SER A 110 9.52 2.81 -12.52
CA SER A 110 8.77 3.87 -11.83
C SER A 110 8.32 3.47 -10.43
N ASN A 111 7.95 2.20 -10.24
CA ASN A 111 7.52 1.69 -8.95
C ASN A 111 8.70 1.46 -8.01
N LEU A 112 9.81 0.95 -8.53
CA LEU A 112 11.04 0.77 -7.77
C LEU A 112 11.65 2.12 -7.36
N ASP A 113 11.57 3.14 -8.22
CA ASP A 113 11.98 4.51 -7.88
C ASP A 113 11.18 5.09 -6.71
N VAL A 114 9.87 4.80 -6.63
CA VAL A 114 9.06 5.20 -5.46
C VAL A 114 9.52 4.50 -4.20
N VAL A 115 9.79 3.19 -4.25
CA VAL A 115 10.32 2.45 -3.09
C VAL A 115 11.67 3.04 -2.65
N GLU A 116 12.58 3.28 -3.58
CA GLU A 116 13.90 3.85 -3.31
C GLU A 116 13.82 5.24 -2.66
N LYS A 117 12.89 6.09 -3.10
CA LYS A 117 12.62 7.40 -2.50
C LYS A 117 12.06 7.33 -1.09
N LEU A 118 11.39 6.24 -0.75
CA LEU A 118 10.84 6.00 0.59
C LEU A 118 11.86 5.33 1.52
N MET A 119 12.96 4.78 1.00
CA MET A 119 14.00 4.13 1.82
C MET A 119 14.72 5.15 2.70
N THR A 120 14.74 4.85 3.99
CA THR A 120 15.56 5.54 4.98
C THR A 120 17.03 5.15 4.83
N ASP A 121 17.93 5.81 5.56
CA ASP A 121 19.34 5.43 5.57
C ASP A 121 19.53 4.02 6.15
N ASP A 122 18.79 3.65 7.19
CA ASP A 122 18.79 2.29 7.76
C ASP A 122 18.35 1.24 6.73
N ASP A 123 17.31 1.53 5.92
CA ASP A 123 16.86 0.63 4.85
C ASP A 123 17.98 0.42 3.80
N LYS A 124 18.73 1.47 3.48
CA LYS A 124 19.83 1.44 2.49
C LYS A 124 21.08 0.74 3.01
N GLU A 125 21.30 0.79 4.32
CA GLU A 125 22.35 -0.01 4.96
C GLU A 125 22.02 -1.51 4.94
N ALA A 126 20.74 -1.85 5.16
CA ALA A 126 20.27 -3.24 5.15
C ALA A 126 20.08 -3.82 3.74
N HIS A 127 19.71 -2.98 2.77
CA HIS A 127 19.39 -3.37 1.40
C HIS A 127 20.01 -2.39 0.41
N SER A 128 20.85 -2.86 -0.50
CA SER A 128 21.57 -2.02 -1.45
C SER A 128 20.69 -1.38 -2.54
N SER A 129 19.42 -1.81 -2.65
CA SER A 129 18.44 -1.26 -3.58
C SER A 129 16.99 -1.63 -3.20
N ALA A 130 16.03 -0.89 -3.75
CA ALA A 130 14.61 -1.21 -3.69
C ALA A 130 14.28 -2.63 -4.18
N LYS A 131 14.99 -3.13 -5.20
CA LYS A 131 14.80 -4.51 -5.70
C LYS A 131 15.17 -5.55 -4.64
N GLU A 132 16.28 -5.33 -3.94
CA GLU A 132 16.74 -6.23 -2.87
C GLU A 132 15.77 -6.20 -1.69
N LEU A 133 15.29 -5.00 -1.32
CA LEU A 133 14.26 -4.85 -0.29
C LEU A 133 12.99 -5.64 -0.65
N VAL A 134 12.46 -5.48 -1.87
CA VAL A 134 11.28 -6.23 -2.34
C VAL A 134 11.50 -7.74 -2.31
N ALA A 135 12.70 -8.22 -2.65
CA ALA A 135 13.04 -9.64 -2.64
C ALA A 135 13.19 -10.23 -1.22
N SER A 136 13.47 -9.40 -0.22
CA SER A 136 13.68 -9.82 1.18
C SER A 136 12.39 -10.01 1.99
N LEU A 137 11.30 -9.37 1.55
CA LEU A 137 9.95 -9.52 2.12
C LEU A 137 9.32 -10.84 1.70
#